data_AF-A0A932GV39-F1
#
_entry.id   AF-A0A932GV39-F1
#
_cell.length_a   1.000
_cell.length_b   1.000
_cell.length_c   1.000
_cell.angle_alpha   90.00
_cell.angle_beta   90.00
_cell.angle_gamma   90.00
#
_symmetry.space_group_name_H-M   'P 1'
#
loop_
_entity.id
_entity.type
_entity.pdbx_description
1 polymer ?
#
loop_
_entity_poly.entity_id
_entity_poly.type
_entity_poly.pdbx_seq_one_letter_code
_entity_poly.pdbx_strand_id
1 'polypeptide(L)'
;MSRKIWVRAFDLLGIVVVSLYLGYLLGSNSIQPGTTTPPSSGFLVKNLSIQPAQVQPNQIVNITVSVTNTHDTWGIYSLVLKINGVKEAEEQANVNAGSTQDISFSTTRKDPGTYSVFINGLNSSFTVRGVKNND
;
A
#
# COMPACT_ATOMS: atom_id res chain seq x y z
N MET A 1 29.57 5.17 27.00
CA MET A 1 29.95 5.59 25.63
C MET A 1 29.65 4.44 24.68
N SER A 2 28.44 4.37 24.11
CA SER A 2 28.07 3.27 23.22
C SER A 2 26.78 3.59 22.48
N ARG A 3 26.84 3.73 21.15
CA ARG A 3 25.69 3.57 20.26
C ARG A 3 26.17 2.80 19.04
N LYS A 4 26.25 1.48 19.22
CA LYS A 4 26.50 0.54 18.13
C LYS A 4 25.21 0.43 17.32
N ILE A 5 25.22 1.06 16.15
CA ILE A 5 24.37 0.80 14.99
C ILE A 5 24.39 -0.71 14.71
N TRP A 6 23.24 -1.39 14.76
CA TRP A 6 22.87 -2.56 13.94
C TRP A 6 21.37 -2.81 14.14
N VAL A 7 20.50 -1.99 13.53
CA VAL A 7 19.11 -2.43 13.28
C VAL A 7 19.16 -3.26 12.01
N ARG A 8 19.55 -4.53 12.14
CA ARG A 8 19.37 -5.55 11.11
C ARG A 8 18.91 -6.83 11.78
N ALA A 9 17.60 -7.00 11.84
CA ALA A 9 16.91 -8.28 11.93
C ALA A 9 15.41 -8.00 11.82
N PHE A 10 14.88 -7.97 10.59
CA PHE A 10 13.45 -8.21 10.36
C PHE A 10 13.35 -9.48 9.52
N ASP A 11 13.33 -10.56 10.29
CA ASP A 11 12.94 -11.95 10.11
C ASP A 11 12.92 -12.61 8.72
N LEU A 12 13.75 -13.66 8.65
CA LEU A 12 13.51 -14.89 7.92
C LEU A 12 12.14 -15.50 8.31
N LEU A 13 11.40 -15.98 7.30
CA LEU A 13 10.23 -16.88 7.44
C LEU A 13 9.01 -16.34 8.22
N GLY A 14 8.01 -15.87 7.47
CA GLY A 14 6.59 -15.97 7.81
C GLY A 14 6.11 -15.13 9.00
N ILE A 15 5.61 -13.91 8.73
CA ILE A 15 4.77 -13.19 9.69
C ILE A 15 3.49 -12.69 9.00
N VAL A 16 2.39 -13.28 9.46
CA VAL A 16 1.00 -12.88 9.30
C VAL A 16 0.84 -11.44 9.79
N VAL A 17 0.35 -10.52 8.96
CA VAL A 17 -0.14 -9.22 9.44
C VAL A 17 -1.65 -9.25 9.44
N VAL A 18 -2.21 -9.88 10.47
CA VAL A 18 -3.56 -9.62 10.96
C VAL A 18 -3.44 -9.36 12.46
N SER A 19 -4.07 -8.27 12.90
CA SER A 19 -4.29 -7.84 14.29
C SER A 19 -3.27 -6.84 14.85
N LEU A 20 -3.69 -5.57 14.96
CA LEU A 20 -3.81 -4.88 16.24
C LEU A 20 -4.75 -3.67 16.06
N TYR A 21 -6.06 -3.91 16.24
CA TYR A 21 -7.02 -2.86 16.59
C TYR A 21 -7.11 -2.86 18.11
N LEU A 22 -6.16 -2.20 18.79
CA LEU A 22 -6.33 -1.92 20.21
C LEU A 22 -5.68 -0.57 20.55
N GLY A 23 -6.56 0.38 20.86
CA GLY A 23 -6.20 1.66 21.48
C GLY A 23 -6.41 2.88 20.58
N TYR A 24 -7.62 3.44 20.60
CA TYR A 24 -7.81 4.84 21.00
C TYR A 24 -9.30 5.12 21.26
N LEU A 25 -9.76 4.77 22.45
CA LEU A 25 -10.74 5.60 23.15
C LEU A 25 -9.93 6.31 24.23
N LEU A 26 -9.60 7.57 23.99
CA LEU A 26 -9.68 8.72 24.90
C LEU A 26 -9.20 9.94 24.10
N GLY A 27 -9.97 11.02 24.18
CA GLY A 27 -9.85 12.17 23.30
C GLY A 27 -8.46 12.80 23.25
N SER A 28 -8.06 13.15 22.04
CA SER A 28 -7.24 14.32 21.77
C SER A 28 -7.69 14.83 20.42
N ASN A 29 -8.28 16.02 20.40
CA ASN A 29 -8.56 16.76 19.18
C ASN A 29 -7.22 17.16 18.53
N SER A 30 -6.50 16.21 17.96
CA SER A 30 -5.56 16.50 16.90
C SER A 30 -6.39 16.59 15.63
N ILE A 31 -6.65 17.82 15.21
CA ILE A 31 -6.97 18.14 13.82
C ILE A 31 -5.93 17.45 12.92
N GLN A 32 -6.18 16.20 12.53
CA GLN A 32 -5.44 15.58 11.44
C GLN A 32 -5.87 16.38 10.22
N PRO A 33 -4.98 17.17 9.58
CA PRO A 33 -5.35 17.81 8.34
C PRO A 33 -5.79 16.68 7.42
N GLY A 34 -7.04 16.71 7.00
CA GLY A 34 -7.52 15.82 5.95
C GLY A 34 -6.71 16.12 4.71
N THR A 35 -5.61 15.41 4.52
CA THR A 35 -4.86 15.42 3.27
C THR A 35 -5.53 14.46 2.31
N THR A 36 -6.76 14.80 1.92
CA THR A 36 -7.14 14.58 0.53
C THR A 36 -6.31 15.53 -0.32
N THR A 37 -5.01 15.27 -0.41
CA THR A 37 -4.12 16.07 -1.22
C THR A 37 -4.48 15.74 -2.67
N PRO A 38 -4.99 16.70 -3.46
CA PRO A 38 -5.03 16.53 -4.91
C PRO A 38 -3.62 16.14 -5.39
N PRO A 39 -3.44 15.46 -6.53
CA PRO A 39 -2.11 15.14 -7.03
C PRO A 39 -1.24 16.39 -6.93
N SER A 40 -0.26 16.37 -6.02
CA SER A 40 0.63 17.50 -5.82
C SER A 40 1.18 17.83 -7.19
N SER A 41 1.10 19.08 -7.60
CA SER A 41 1.38 19.49 -8.98
C SER A 41 2.81 19.19 -9.45
N GLY A 42 3.66 18.59 -8.61
CA GLY A 42 4.90 17.95 -9.04
C GLY A 42 5.18 16.54 -8.49
N PHE A 43 4.15 15.75 -8.16
CA PHE A 43 4.27 14.30 -8.04
C PHE A 43 3.35 13.60 -9.04
N LEU A 44 3.94 12.79 -9.92
CA LEU A 44 3.22 11.98 -10.89
C LEU A 44 3.16 10.53 -10.43
N VAL A 45 1.94 10.00 -10.31
CA VAL A 45 1.72 8.60 -9.94
C VAL A 45 1.25 7.82 -11.16
N LYS A 46 1.94 6.73 -11.50
CA LYS A 46 1.69 5.92 -12.71
C LYS A 46 2.07 4.46 -12.50
N ASN A 47 1.89 3.65 -13.54
CA ASN A 47 2.33 2.25 -13.60
C ASN A 47 1.78 1.37 -12.46
N LEU A 48 0.49 1.50 -12.13
CA LEU A 48 -0.17 0.56 -11.22
C LEU A 48 -0.13 -0.85 -11.82
N SER A 49 0.54 -1.77 -11.12
CA SER A 49 0.71 -3.16 -11.50
C SER A 49 0.27 -4.08 -10.37
N ILE A 50 -0.41 -5.17 -10.71
CA ILE A 50 -0.88 -6.15 -9.73
C ILE A 50 -0.45 -7.54 -10.19
N GLN A 51 0.29 -8.25 -9.35
CA GLN A 51 0.83 -9.57 -9.66
C GLN A 51 0.76 -10.50 -8.43
N PRO A 52 0.14 -11.69 -8.55
CA PRO A 52 -0.61 -12.19 -9.70
C PRO A 52 -1.97 -11.49 -9.87
N ALA A 53 -2.47 -11.37 -11.11
CA ALA A 53 -3.83 -10.87 -11.36
C ALA A 53 -4.92 -11.85 -10.91
N GLN A 54 -4.57 -13.13 -10.72
CA GLN A 54 -5.48 -14.16 -10.26
C GLN A 54 -4.78 -15.13 -9.30
N VAL A 55 -5.38 -15.33 -8.12
CA VAL A 55 -4.81 -16.13 -7.03
C VAL A 55 -5.82 -17.12 -6.46
N GLN A 56 -5.34 -18.11 -5.71
CA GLN A 56 -6.19 -18.91 -4.83
C GLN A 56 -6.46 -18.17 -3.51
N PRO A 57 -7.47 -18.58 -2.72
CA PRO A 57 -7.67 -18.07 -1.37
C PRO A 57 -6.38 -18.07 -0.55
N ASN A 58 -6.16 -16.97 0.19
CA ASN A 58 -5.03 -16.75 1.09
C ASN A 58 -3.65 -16.65 0.43
N GLN A 59 -3.56 -16.62 -0.90
CA GLN A 59 -2.30 -16.32 -1.59
C GLN A 59 -2.04 -14.81 -1.63
N ILE A 60 -0.74 -14.46 -1.65
CA ILE A 60 -0.27 -13.08 -1.66
C ILE A 60 -0.43 -12.48 -3.06
N VAL A 61 -0.93 -11.26 -3.10
CA VAL A 61 -0.99 -10.40 -4.27
C VAL A 61 -0.13 -9.17 -3.98
N ASN A 62 0.82 -8.87 -4.87
CA ASN A 62 1.64 -7.68 -4.80
C ASN A 62 1.08 -6.59 -5.70
N ILE A 63 0.96 -5.38 -5.17
CA ILE A 63 0.43 -4.20 -5.84
C ILE A 63 1.56 -3.17 -5.87
N THR A 64 2.08 -2.84 -7.04
CA THR A 64 3.18 -1.91 -7.22
C THR A 64 2.73 -0.68 -7.97
N VAL A 65 3.22 0.49 -7.60
CA VAL A 65 2.94 1.77 -8.27
C VAL A 65 4.20 2.63 -8.27
N SER A 66 4.41 3.38 -9.36
CA SER A 66 5.54 4.29 -9.49
C SER A 66 5.14 5.72 -9.15
N VAL A 67 5.96 6.40 -8.36
CA VAL A 67 5.83 7.81 -8.02
C VAL A 67 7.05 8.57 -8.52
N THR A 68 6.85 9.53 -9.41
CA THR A 68 7.88 10.43 -9.93
C THR A 68 7.74 11.80 -9.27
N ASN A 69 8.80 12.30 -8.64
CA ASN A 69 8.90 13.69 -8.21
C ASN A 69 9.44 14.54 -9.37
N THR A 70 8.66 15.51 -9.84
CA THR A 70 9.03 16.41 -10.94
C THR A 70 9.52 17.77 -10.46
N HIS A 71 9.72 17.95 -9.15
CA HIS A 71 10.37 19.12 -8.59
C HIS A 71 11.89 18.97 -8.56
N ASP A 72 12.59 20.10 -8.42
CA ASP A 72 14.04 20.18 -8.26
C ASP A 72 14.52 19.91 -6.82
N THR A 73 13.59 19.61 -5.90
CA THR A 73 13.88 19.27 -4.50
C THR A 73 13.26 17.92 -4.14
N TRP A 74 13.86 17.23 -3.17
CA TRP A 74 13.25 16.03 -2.59
C TRP A 74 11.93 16.36 -1.90
N GLY A 75 11.05 15.36 -1.76
CA GLY A 75 9.81 15.51 -1.00
C GLY A 75 9.20 14.18 -0.61
N ILE A 76 8.20 14.26 0.28
CA ILE A 76 7.46 13.11 0.80
C ILE A 76 6.09 13.07 0.13
N TYR A 77 5.71 11.90 -0.36
CA TYR A 77 4.41 11.65 -0.96
C TYR A 77 3.70 10.50 -0.24
N SER A 78 2.44 10.70 0.14
CA SER A 78 1.62 9.69 0.84
C SER A 78 0.67 8.99 -0.14
N LEU A 79 0.71 7.67 -0.21
CA LEU A 79 -0.13 6.85 -1.08
C LEU A 79 -1.12 6.06 -0.24
N VAL A 80 -2.39 6.18 -0.60
CA VAL A 80 -3.47 5.44 0.03
C VAL A 80 -3.92 4.31 -0.89
N LEU A 81 -3.79 3.07 -0.42
CA LEU A 81 -4.36 1.89 -1.06
C LEU A 81 -5.81 1.73 -0.62
N LYS A 82 -6.71 1.67 -1.60
CA LYS A 82 -8.10 1.28 -1.38
C LYS A 82 -8.41 -0.03 -2.11
N ILE A 83 -9.10 -0.94 -1.44
CA ILE A 83 -9.65 -2.16 -2.04
C ILE A 83 -11.16 -2.11 -1.87
N ASN A 84 -11.91 -2.25 -2.97
CA ASN A 84 -13.38 -2.11 -3.01
C ASN A 84 -13.88 -0.80 -2.36
N GLY A 85 -13.13 0.29 -2.56
CA GLY A 85 -13.44 1.61 -2.02
C GLY A 85 -13.05 1.84 -0.56
N VAL A 86 -12.65 0.80 0.18
CA VAL A 86 -12.23 0.88 1.58
C VAL A 86 -10.73 1.11 1.66
N LYS A 87 -10.28 2.02 2.53
CA LYS A 87 -8.85 2.25 2.80
C LYS A 87 -8.28 1.04 3.55
N GLU A 88 -7.25 0.42 2.99
CA GLU A 88 -6.59 -0.77 3.55
C GLU A 88 -5.21 -0.44 4.10
N ALA A 89 -4.48 0.45 3.43
CA ALA A 89 -3.13 0.82 3.82
C ALA A 89 -2.80 2.25 3.36
N GLU A 90 -1.77 2.83 3.99
CA GLU A 90 -1.16 4.09 3.60
C GLU A 90 0.35 3.99 3.77
N GLU A 91 1.10 4.38 2.74
CA GLU A 91 2.56 4.35 2.74
C GLU A 91 3.11 5.72 2.35
N GLN A 92 4.22 6.12 2.97
CA GLN A 92 4.92 7.36 2.64
C GLN A 92 6.21 7.04 1.88
N ALA A 93 6.41 7.70 0.75
CA ALA A 93 7.64 7.62 -0.02
C ALA A 93 8.40 8.93 -0.01
N ASN A 94 9.70 8.84 0.28
CA ASN A 94 10.63 9.95 0.18
C ASN A 94 11.31 9.92 -1.18
N VAL A 95 10.82 10.73 -2.11
CA VAL A 95 11.28 10.71 -3.51
C VAL A 95 12.20 11.89 -3.77
N ASN A 96 13.43 11.58 -4.21
CA ASN A 96 14.43 12.59 -4.56
C ASN A 96 13.96 13.45 -5.74
N ALA A 97 14.56 14.64 -5.87
CA ALA A 97 14.34 15.54 -7.01
C ALA A 97 14.49 14.79 -8.35
N GLY A 98 13.57 15.03 -9.28
CA GLY A 98 13.56 14.43 -10.63
C GLY A 98 13.50 12.89 -10.67
N SER A 99 13.35 12.21 -9.54
CA SER A 99 13.51 10.76 -9.43
C SER A 99 12.17 10.03 -9.42
N THR A 100 12.18 8.74 -9.76
CA THR A 100 11.04 7.84 -9.63
C THR A 100 11.32 6.78 -8.58
N GLN A 101 10.33 6.49 -7.74
CA GLN A 101 10.37 5.42 -6.76
C GLN A 101 9.17 4.50 -6.93
N ASP A 102 9.41 3.20 -6.92
CA ASP A 102 8.36 2.19 -6.89
C ASP A 102 7.99 1.84 -5.45
N ILE A 103 6.70 1.72 -5.21
CA ILE A 103 6.12 1.45 -3.90
C ILE A 103 5.25 0.21 -4.04
N SER A 104 5.44 -0.75 -3.14
CA SER A 104 4.73 -2.02 -3.17
C SER A 104 3.90 -2.23 -1.92
N PHE A 105 2.67 -2.67 -2.11
CA PHE A 105 1.78 -3.17 -1.08
C PHE A 105 1.57 -4.66 -1.31
N SER A 106 1.44 -5.43 -0.23
CA SER A 106 1.06 -6.84 -0.30
C SER A 106 -0.27 -7.06 0.40
N THR A 107 -1.15 -7.86 -0.21
CA THR A 107 -2.46 -8.19 0.36
C THR A 107 -2.81 -9.65 0.13
N THR A 108 -3.70 -10.18 0.95
CA THR A 108 -4.27 -11.52 0.82
C THR A 108 -5.79 -11.45 0.96
N ARG A 109 -6.50 -12.37 0.31
CA ARG A 109 -7.96 -12.47 0.37
C ARG A 109 -8.38 -13.93 0.43
N LYS A 110 -9.29 -14.24 1.36
CA LYS A 110 -9.85 -15.58 1.55
C LYS A 110 -11.04 -15.82 0.64
N ASP A 111 -11.92 -14.83 0.55
CA ASP A 111 -13.20 -15.02 -0.14
C ASP A 111 -13.01 -14.93 -1.67
N PRO A 112 -13.65 -15.82 -2.43
CA PRO A 112 -13.66 -15.72 -3.88
C PRO A 112 -14.33 -14.44 -4.37
N GLY A 113 -13.78 -13.85 -5.43
CA GLY A 113 -14.33 -12.64 -6.03
C GLY A 113 -13.27 -11.79 -6.72
N THR A 114 -13.74 -10.74 -7.39
CA THR A 114 -12.89 -9.71 -7.98
C THR A 114 -12.80 -8.53 -7.03
N TYR A 115 -11.57 -8.09 -6.76
CA TYR A 115 -11.26 -7.00 -5.86
C TYR A 115 -10.72 -5.83 -6.66
N SER A 116 -11.44 -4.71 -6.63
CA SER A 116 -11.04 -3.46 -7.28
C SER A 116 -9.98 -2.76 -6.42
N VAL A 117 -8.86 -2.43 -7.03
CA VAL A 117 -7.73 -1.73 -6.40
C VAL A 117 -7.69 -0.31 -6.92
N PHE A 118 -7.66 0.66 -6.01
CA PHE A 118 -7.54 2.07 -6.32
C PHE A 118 -6.38 2.70 -5.54
N ILE A 119 -5.48 3.37 -6.27
CA ILE A 119 -4.38 4.16 -5.70
C ILE A 119 -4.30 5.48 -6.46
N ASN A 120 -4.54 6.58 -5.77
CA ASN A 120 -4.34 7.94 -6.29
C ASN A 120 -4.88 8.18 -7.73
N GLY A 121 -6.12 7.75 -8.00
CA GLY A 121 -6.76 7.90 -9.31
C GLY A 121 -6.52 6.74 -10.29
N LEU A 122 -5.54 5.89 -10.02
CA LEU A 122 -5.28 4.67 -10.81
C LEU A 122 -6.18 3.54 -10.32
N ASN A 123 -6.76 2.80 -11.27
CA ASN A 123 -7.62 1.66 -11.01
C ASN A 123 -7.05 0.40 -11.65
N SER A 124 -7.16 -0.72 -10.95
CA SER A 124 -6.90 -2.06 -11.46
C SER A 124 -7.69 -3.08 -10.63
N SER A 125 -7.49 -4.38 -10.84
CA SER A 125 -8.16 -5.42 -10.05
C SER A 125 -7.41 -6.74 -10.06
N PHE A 126 -7.64 -7.57 -9.03
CA PHE A 126 -7.25 -8.97 -9.02
C PHE A 126 -8.43 -9.87 -8.66
N THR A 127 -8.34 -11.15 -9.00
CA THR A 127 -9.39 -12.15 -8.74
C THR A 127 -8.91 -13.26 -7.82
N VAL A 128 -9.68 -13.56 -6.78
CA VAL A 128 -9.53 -14.77 -5.98
C VAL A 128 -10.45 -15.84 -6.55
N ARG A 129 -9.88 -16.97 -6.95
CA ARG A 129 -10.66 -18.09 -7.50
C ARG A 129 -11.57 -18.71 -6.45
N GLY A 130 -12.80 -18.98 -6.86
CA GLY A 130 -13.69 -19.90 -6.15
C GLY A 130 -13.13 -21.31 -6.14
N VAL A 131 -13.42 -22.04 -5.07
CA VAL A 131 -13.24 -23.50 -5.05
C VAL A 131 -14.22 -24.07 -6.07
N LYS A 132 -13.71 -24.75 -7.11
CA LYS A 132 -14.58 -25.55 -7.99
C LYS A 132 -14.97 -26.78 -7.19
N ASN A 133 -16.20 -26.80 -6.69
CA ASN A 133 -16.80 -28.05 -6.22
C ASN A 133 -17.20 -28.80 -7.49
N ASN A 134 -16.40 -29.78 -7.88
CA ASN A 134 -16.78 -30.72 -8.92
C ASN A 134 -17.66 -31.77 -8.24
N ASP A 135 -18.99 -31.62 -8.39
CA ASP A 135 -19.98 -32.65 -8.07
C ASP A 135 -19.75 -33.86 -9.00
#